data_AF-A0A5C9AR14-F1
#
_entry.id   AF-A0A5C9AR14-F1
#
_cell.length_a   1.000
_cell.length_b   1.000
_cell.length_c   1.000
_cell.angle_alpha   90.00
_cell.angle_beta   90.00
_cell.angle_gamma   90.00
#
_symmetry.space_group_name_H-M   'P 1'
#
loop_
_entity.id
_entity.type
_entity.pdbx_description
1 polymer ?
#
loop_
_entity_poly.entity_id
_entity_poly.type
_entity_poly.pdbx_seq_one_letter_code
_entity_poly.pdbx_strand_id
1 'polypeptide(L)'
;YAHATMFITLLVLLCFNLLGEGFEVALPRVIDTLIGCAIAWAAVSYIWPDWQFRNLPRMLERATEANCRYLDAILEQYHQGRDNRLAYRIARRDAHNRDAELASVVSNMSSEPNVTPQIREAAFRLLCLNHTFTSYISALGAHREQLTNPEILAFLDDAVCYVDDALHHQPADEERVNEALASLKQRMQQLEPRADSKEPLVVQQVGLLIALLPEIGRLQRQITQVPQETPVSA
;
A
#
# COMPACT_ATOMS: atom_id res chain seq x y z
N TYR A 1 0.21 7.80 28.24
CA TYR A 1 -0.94 7.28 29.00
C TYR A 1 -0.56 6.24 30.05
N ALA A 2 0.14 5.14 29.71
CA ALA A 2 0.55 4.11 30.68
C ALA A 2 1.34 4.63 31.90
N HIS A 3 2.25 5.59 31.69
CA HIS A 3 3.02 6.21 32.78
C HIS A 3 2.14 7.00 33.76
N ALA A 4 1.09 7.68 33.30
CA ALA A 4 0.21 8.47 34.16
C ALA A 4 -0.63 7.55 35.07
N THR A 5 -1.16 6.46 34.53
CA THR A 5 -1.91 5.46 35.30
C THR A 5 -1.04 4.83 36.39
N MET A 6 0.23 4.51 36.08
CA MET A 6 1.17 3.96 37.06
C MET A 6 1.42 4.92 38.23
N PHE A 7 1.66 6.20 37.96
CA PHE A 7 1.89 7.21 39.02
C PHE A 7 0.65 7.47 39.87
N ILE A 8 -0.56 7.42 39.30
CA ILE A 8 -1.80 7.55 40.06
C ILE A 8 -1.99 6.36 41.00
N THR A 9 -1.74 5.13 40.55
CA THR A 9 -1.82 3.94 41.42
C THR A 9 -0.77 4.01 42.54
N LEU A 10 0.45 4.42 42.22
CA LEU A 10 1.55 4.52 43.20
C LEU A 10 1.29 5.60 44.25
N LEU A 11 0.75 6.75 43.85
CA LEU A 11 0.34 7.83 44.76
C LEU A 11 -0.79 7.38 45.69
N VAL A 12 -1.82 6.71 45.17
CA VAL A 12 -2.94 6.24 45.99
C VAL A 12 -2.51 5.16 46.98
N LEU A 13 -1.63 4.24 46.55
CA LEU A 13 -1.02 3.25 47.45
C LEU A 13 -0.18 3.93 48.54
N LEU A 14 0.60 4.96 48.20
CA LEU A 14 1.38 5.73 49.16
C LEU A 14 0.47 6.45 50.18
N CYS A 15 -0.62 7.07 49.71
CA CYS A 15 -1.59 7.76 50.56
C CYS A 15 -2.29 6.82 51.54
N PHE A 16 -2.72 5.63 51.10
CA PHE A 16 -3.37 4.65 52.00
C PHE A 16 -2.37 3.95 52.92
N ASN A 17 -1.13 3.72 52.47
CA ASN A 17 -0.07 3.18 53.32
C ASN A 17 0.31 4.14 54.46
N LEU A 18 0.26 5.46 54.23
CA LEU A 18 0.46 6.48 55.27
C LEU A 18 -0.69 6.56 56.29
N LEU A 19 -1.88 6.04 55.96
CA LEU A 19 -3.08 6.07 56.81
C LEU A 19 -3.27 4.82 57.68
N GLY A 20 -2.37 3.83 57.60
CA GLY A 20 -2.42 2.61 58.43
C GLY A 20 -3.36 1.50 57.94
N GLU A 21 -4.17 1.75 56.91
CA GLU A 21 -5.04 0.76 56.25
C GLU A 21 -4.58 0.41 54.82
N GLY A 22 -3.28 0.60 54.55
CA GLY A 22 -2.71 0.45 53.21
C GLY A 22 -2.97 -0.90 52.57
N PHE A 23 -2.96 -2.00 53.35
CA PHE A 23 -3.04 -3.35 52.80
C PHE A 23 -4.45 -3.77 52.36
N GLU A 24 -5.50 -3.35 53.10
CA GLU A 24 -6.88 -3.72 52.79
C GLU A 24 -7.42 -3.02 51.54
N VAL A 25 -6.92 -1.82 51.23
CA VAL A 25 -7.33 -1.04 50.05
C VAL A 25 -6.38 -1.24 48.86
N ALA A 26 -5.11 -1.58 49.10
CA ALA A 26 -4.12 -1.83 48.05
C ALA A 26 -4.40 -3.13 47.28
N LEU A 27 -4.68 -4.22 48.01
CA LEU A 27 -4.83 -5.55 47.41
C LEU A 27 -5.97 -5.61 46.39
N PRO A 28 -7.19 -5.08 46.66
CA PRO A 28 -8.27 -5.04 45.67
C PRO A 28 -7.90 -4.25 44.41
N ARG A 29 -7.20 -3.11 44.53
CA ARG A 29 -6.83 -2.28 43.37
C ARG A 29 -5.78 -2.94 42.48
N VAL A 30 -4.84 -3.67 43.07
CA VAL A 30 -3.85 -4.45 42.31
C VAL A 30 -4.57 -5.57 41.56
N ILE A 31 -5.49 -6.27 42.21
CA ILE A 31 -6.33 -7.31 41.58
C ILE A 31 -7.16 -6.72 40.45
N ASP A 32 -7.85 -5.60 40.66
CA ASP A 32 -8.65 -4.91 39.64
C ASP A 32 -7.81 -4.47 38.43
N THR A 33 -6.59 -3.99 38.67
CA THR A 33 -5.65 -3.61 37.60
C THR A 33 -5.18 -4.84 36.83
N LEU A 34 -4.86 -5.94 37.51
CA LEU A 34 -4.47 -7.19 36.87
C LEU A 34 -5.61 -7.79 36.06
N ILE A 35 -6.84 -7.77 36.58
CA ILE A 35 -8.04 -8.20 35.86
C ILE A 35 -8.29 -7.29 34.66
N GLY A 36 -8.20 -5.97 34.83
CA GLY A 36 -8.34 -5.00 33.74
C GLY A 36 -7.30 -5.20 32.64
N CYS A 37 -6.04 -5.42 33.00
CA CYS A 37 -4.96 -5.77 32.06
C CYS A 37 -5.21 -7.12 31.38
N ALA A 38 -5.67 -8.13 32.11
CA ALA A 38 -5.99 -9.44 31.55
C ALA A 38 -7.17 -9.39 30.57
N ILE A 39 -8.21 -8.63 30.90
CA ILE A 39 -9.36 -8.39 30.01
C ILE A 39 -8.91 -7.59 28.77
N ALA A 40 -8.09 -6.54 28.94
CA ALA A 40 -7.58 -5.76 27.81
C ALA A 40 -6.68 -6.61 26.89
N TRP A 41 -5.80 -7.43 27.48
CA TRP A 41 -4.98 -8.37 26.75
C TRP A 41 -5.84 -9.40 26.00
N ALA A 42 -6.81 -10.03 26.67
CA ALA A 42 -7.72 -10.97 26.03
C ALA A 42 -8.56 -10.31 24.92
N ALA A 43 -9.07 -9.09 25.13
CA ALA A 43 -9.80 -8.34 24.12
C ALA A 43 -8.92 -8.06 22.89
N VAL A 44 -7.68 -7.60 23.08
CA VAL A 44 -6.73 -7.36 21.97
C VAL A 44 -6.37 -8.68 21.28
N SER A 45 -6.13 -9.76 22.02
CA SER A 45 -5.73 -11.04 21.45
C SER A 45 -6.85 -11.80 20.73
N TYR A 46 -8.11 -11.69 21.19
CA TYR A 46 -9.24 -12.44 20.61
C TYR A 46 -10.14 -11.62 19.67
N ILE A 47 -10.23 -10.29 19.84
CA ILE A 47 -11.07 -9.43 18.97
C ILE A 47 -10.26 -8.92 17.76
N TRP A 48 -8.94 -8.76 17.89
CA TRP A 48 -8.08 -8.12 16.89
C TRP A 48 -7.29 -9.00 15.89
N PRO A 49 -7.27 -10.36 15.91
CA PRO A 49 -6.32 -11.12 15.08
C PRO A 49 -6.72 -11.23 13.59
N ASP A 50 -8.01 -11.28 13.24
CA ASP A 50 -8.42 -11.68 11.88
C ASP A 50 -8.76 -10.53 10.89
N TRP A 51 -8.95 -9.31 11.36
CA TRP A 51 -9.51 -8.22 10.52
C TRP A 51 -8.52 -7.52 9.57
N GLN A 52 -7.20 -7.55 9.83
CA GLN A 52 -6.20 -6.90 8.96
C GLN A 52 -5.84 -7.76 7.74
N PHE A 53 -5.84 -9.09 7.87
CA PHE A 53 -5.61 -9.99 6.72
C PHE A 53 -6.74 -9.94 5.70
N ARG A 54 -7.98 -9.83 6.18
CA ARG A 54 -9.16 -9.59 5.34
C ARG A 54 -9.08 -8.28 4.56
N ASN A 55 -8.14 -7.39 4.89
CA ASN A 55 -7.91 -6.14 4.19
C ASN A 55 -6.76 -6.17 3.18
N LEU A 56 -5.84 -7.15 3.15
CA LEU A 56 -4.66 -7.04 2.26
C LEU A 56 -5.05 -6.89 0.77
N PRO A 57 -5.92 -7.74 0.18
CA PRO A 57 -6.35 -7.56 -1.21
C PRO A 57 -6.98 -6.17 -1.45
N ARG A 58 -7.82 -5.71 -0.51
CA ARG A 58 -8.47 -4.39 -0.58
C ARG A 58 -7.49 -3.23 -0.43
N MET A 59 -6.46 -3.37 0.40
CA MET A 59 -5.43 -2.34 0.56
C MET A 59 -4.56 -2.25 -0.68
N LEU A 60 -4.25 -3.41 -1.28
CA LEU A 60 -3.51 -3.48 -2.52
C LEU A 60 -4.28 -2.83 -3.67
N GLU A 61 -5.57 -3.15 -3.82
CA GLU A 61 -6.48 -2.51 -4.78
C GLU A 61 -6.51 -0.98 -4.60
N ARG A 62 -6.65 -0.50 -3.36
CA ARG A 62 -6.61 0.94 -3.07
C ARG A 62 -5.27 1.59 -3.38
N ALA A 63 -4.16 0.89 -3.16
CA ALA A 63 -2.83 1.38 -3.47
C ALA A 63 -2.61 1.46 -4.98
N THR A 64 -3.04 0.45 -5.74
CA THR A 64 -2.95 0.45 -7.22
C THR A 64 -3.87 1.50 -7.83
N GLU A 65 -5.10 1.65 -7.34
CA GLU A 65 -6.03 2.68 -7.80
C GLU A 65 -5.49 4.10 -7.53
N ALA A 66 -4.90 4.34 -6.35
CA ALA A 66 -4.27 5.62 -6.04
C ALA A 66 -3.06 5.91 -6.94
N ASN A 67 -2.31 4.87 -7.32
CA ASN A 67 -1.21 4.97 -8.27
C ASN A 67 -1.71 5.29 -9.69
N CYS A 68 -2.78 4.65 -10.18
CA CYS A 68 -3.41 5.00 -11.46
C CYS A 68 -3.86 6.47 -11.47
N ARG A 69 -4.61 6.90 -10.45
CA ARG A 69 -5.06 8.31 -10.34
C ARG A 69 -3.90 9.30 -10.28
N TYR A 70 -2.78 8.93 -9.67
CA TYR A 70 -1.58 9.76 -9.66
C TYR A 70 -0.92 9.83 -11.05
N LEU A 71 -0.85 8.70 -11.75
CA LEU A 71 -0.34 8.63 -13.12
C LEU A 71 -1.22 9.44 -14.09
N ASP A 72 -2.54 9.36 -13.98
CA ASP A 72 -3.49 10.17 -14.78
C ASP A 72 -3.29 11.68 -14.56
N ALA A 73 -3.13 12.09 -13.30
CA ALA A 73 -2.88 13.49 -12.97
C ALA A 73 -1.51 13.99 -13.49
N ILE A 74 -0.57 13.09 -13.75
CA ILE A 74 0.71 13.39 -14.41
C ILE A 74 0.52 13.44 -15.93
N LEU A 75 -0.24 12.50 -16.50
CA LEU A 75 -0.57 12.45 -17.93
C LEU A 75 -1.18 13.77 -18.42
N GLU A 76 -2.14 14.30 -17.67
CA GLU A 76 -2.77 15.59 -17.95
C GLU A 76 -1.72 16.71 -18.13
N GLN A 77 -0.66 16.70 -17.32
CA GLN A 77 0.38 17.73 -17.35
C GLN A 77 1.41 17.54 -18.47
N TYR A 78 1.56 16.32 -18.98
CA TYR A 78 2.33 16.10 -20.20
C TYR A 78 1.62 16.67 -21.43
N HIS A 79 0.27 16.69 -21.44
CA HIS A 79 -0.53 17.31 -22.51
C HIS A 79 -0.66 18.83 -22.37
N GLN A 80 -1.02 19.31 -21.18
CA GLN A 80 -1.42 20.71 -20.95
C GLN A 80 -0.28 21.58 -20.39
N GLY A 81 0.84 20.95 -20.01
CA GLY A 81 1.93 21.61 -19.32
C GLY A 81 1.81 21.56 -17.80
N ARG A 82 2.90 21.95 -17.15
CA ARG A 82 3.07 21.79 -15.70
C ARG A 82 2.15 22.73 -14.93
N ASP A 83 1.26 22.14 -14.14
CA ASP A 83 0.43 22.84 -13.17
C ASP A 83 0.58 22.19 -11.78
N ASN A 84 0.66 23.00 -10.73
CA ASN A 84 0.72 22.50 -9.35
C ASN A 84 -0.63 22.61 -8.63
N ARG A 85 -1.73 22.56 -9.40
CA ARG A 85 -3.13 22.49 -8.94
C ARG A 85 -3.35 21.46 -7.84
N LEU A 86 -4.39 21.74 -7.06
CA LEU A 86 -4.77 20.92 -5.91
C LEU A 86 -5.00 19.45 -6.29
N ALA A 87 -5.61 19.18 -7.45
CA ALA A 87 -5.88 17.81 -7.92
C ALA A 87 -4.61 16.94 -7.98
N TYR A 88 -3.56 17.42 -8.66
CA TYR A 88 -2.26 16.74 -8.72
C TYR A 88 -1.66 16.49 -7.32
N ARG A 89 -1.71 17.50 -6.44
CA ARG A 89 -1.16 17.39 -5.08
C ARG A 89 -1.91 16.37 -4.23
N ILE A 90 -3.23 16.28 -4.38
CA ILE A 90 -4.06 15.29 -3.71
C ILE A 90 -3.71 13.89 -4.22
N ALA A 91 -3.68 13.69 -5.54
CA ALA A 91 -3.37 12.39 -6.14
C ALA A 91 -1.99 11.88 -5.70
N ARG A 92 -0.96 12.73 -5.77
CA ARG A 92 0.39 12.41 -5.28
C ARG A 92 0.41 12.01 -3.81
N ARG A 93 -0.29 12.78 -2.96
CA ARG A 93 -0.33 12.52 -1.51
C ARG A 93 -1.06 11.22 -1.22
N ASP A 94 -2.16 10.96 -1.91
CA ASP A 94 -2.96 9.76 -1.71
C ASP A 94 -2.16 8.50 -2.09
N ALA A 95 -1.46 8.51 -3.24
CA ALA A 95 -0.57 7.41 -3.64
C ALA A 95 0.46 7.05 -2.57
N HIS A 96 1.19 8.05 -2.04
CA HIS A 96 2.16 7.81 -0.97
C HIS A 96 1.52 7.39 0.37
N ASN A 97 0.34 7.91 0.69
CA ASN A 97 -0.38 7.49 1.90
C ASN A 97 -0.82 6.03 1.81
N ARG A 98 -1.31 5.58 0.63
CA ARG A 98 -1.71 4.19 0.43
C ARG A 98 -0.52 3.24 0.41
N ASP A 99 0.62 3.66 -0.14
CA ASP A 99 1.87 2.90 -0.05
C ASP A 99 2.31 2.71 1.41
N ALA A 100 2.23 3.77 2.23
CA ALA A 100 2.54 3.70 3.66
C ALA A 100 1.56 2.82 4.45
N GLU A 101 0.26 2.89 4.12
CA GLU A 101 -0.76 2.01 4.72
C GLU A 101 -0.50 0.54 4.36
N LEU A 102 -0.20 0.24 3.10
CA LEU A 102 0.18 -1.10 2.65
C LEU A 102 1.43 -1.60 3.38
N ALA A 103 2.45 -0.76 3.54
CA ALA A 103 3.66 -1.10 4.29
C ALA A 103 3.34 -1.47 5.76
N SER A 104 2.44 -0.72 6.40
CA SER A 104 2.01 -1.01 7.77
C SER A 104 1.29 -2.35 7.86
N VAL A 105 0.40 -2.67 6.92
CA VAL A 105 -0.34 -3.94 6.89
C VAL A 105 0.61 -5.12 6.69
N VAL A 106 1.54 -5.02 5.74
CA VAL A 106 2.53 -6.07 5.47
C VAL A 106 3.49 -6.25 6.65
N SER A 107 3.88 -5.15 7.32
CA SER A 107 4.70 -5.22 8.54
C SER A 107 3.98 -5.93 9.68
N ASN A 108 2.71 -5.60 9.96
CA ASN A 108 1.94 -6.25 11.02
C ASN A 108 1.74 -7.74 10.73
N MET A 109 1.47 -8.06 9.45
CA MET A 109 1.35 -9.41 8.94
C MET A 109 2.58 -10.29 9.23
N SER A 110 3.77 -9.70 9.30
CA SER A 110 4.99 -10.46 9.62
C SER A 110 5.00 -11.06 11.03
N SER A 111 4.13 -10.59 11.93
CA SER A 111 4.01 -11.09 13.31
C SER A 111 2.82 -12.05 13.51
N GLU A 112 2.01 -12.26 12.47
CA GLU A 112 0.80 -13.08 12.57
C GLU A 112 1.12 -14.59 12.42
N PRO A 113 0.64 -15.44 13.35
CA PRO A 113 0.94 -16.88 13.36
C PRO A 113 0.17 -17.66 12.28
N ASN A 114 -1.00 -17.16 11.87
CA ASN A 114 -1.91 -17.86 10.93
C ASN A 114 -1.54 -17.63 9.44
N VAL A 115 -0.40 -16.99 9.18
CA VAL A 115 0.03 -16.59 7.83
C VAL A 115 1.08 -17.54 7.33
N THR A 116 0.79 -18.22 6.22
CA THR A 116 1.80 -19.08 5.60
C THR A 116 3.02 -18.26 5.16
N PRO A 117 4.24 -18.81 5.26
CA PRO A 117 5.46 -18.14 4.80
C PRO A 117 5.36 -17.64 3.35
N GLN A 118 4.66 -18.39 2.49
CA GLN A 118 4.45 -18.08 1.08
C GLN A 118 3.62 -16.80 0.88
N ILE A 119 2.55 -16.61 1.67
CA ILE A 119 1.72 -15.39 1.60
C ILE A 119 2.50 -14.19 2.12
N ARG A 120 3.27 -14.36 3.19
CA ARG A 120 4.12 -13.32 3.77
C ARG A 120 5.17 -12.83 2.76
N GLU A 121 5.82 -13.76 2.07
CA GLU A 121 6.76 -13.46 1.00
C GLU A 121 6.07 -12.74 -0.17
N ALA A 122 4.93 -13.25 -0.65
CA ALA A 122 4.17 -12.63 -1.73
C ALA A 122 3.74 -11.20 -1.38
N ALA A 123 3.27 -10.97 -0.16
CA ALA A 123 2.86 -9.66 0.33
C ALA A 123 4.03 -8.68 0.43
N PHE A 124 5.19 -9.14 0.94
CA PHE A 124 6.41 -8.33 0.98
C PHE A 124 6.90 -7.97 -0.43
N ARG A 125 6.89 -8.94 -1.36
CA ARG A 125 7.27 -8.70 -2.75
C ARG A 125 6.32 -7.70 -3.43
N LEU A 126 5.01 -7.81 -3.19
CA LEU A 126 4.03 -6.83 -3.68
C LEU A 126 4.25 -5.44 -3.11
N LEU A 127 4.56 -5.32 -1.81
CA LEU A 127 4.94 -4.04 -1.21
C LEU A 127 6.15 -3.43 -1.92
N CYS A 128 7.22 -4.20 -2.13
CA CYS A 128 8.41 -3.72 -2.83
C CYS A 128 8.11 -3.29 -4.27
N LEU A 129 7.29 -4.06 -4.99
CA LEU A 129 6.88 -3.74 -6.35
C LEU A 129 6.01 -2.48 -6.40
N ASN A 130 5.03 -2.34 -5.50
CA ASN A 130 4.20 -1.14 -5.40
C ASN A 130 5.03 0.11 -5.06
N HIS A 131 5.98 0.00 -4.14
CA HIS A 131 6.88 1.08 -3.80
C HIS A 131 7.76 1.51 -4.99
N THR A 132 8.29 0.53 -5.72
CA THR A 132 9.07 0.77 -6.95
C THR A 132 8.20 1.42 -8.03
N PHE A 133 6.98 0.92 -8.22
CA PHE A 133 5.98 1.47 -9.15
C PHE A 133 5.67 2.94 -8.83
N THR A 134 5.36 3.24 -7.57
CA THR A 134 5.13 4.60 -7.07
C THR A 134 6.35 5.51 -7.29
N SER A 135 7.56 4.96 -7.19
CA SER A 135 8.81 5.68 -7.43
C SER A 135 9.01 6.05 -8.91
N TYR A 136 8.69 5.15 -9.84
CA TYR A 136 8.73 5.45 -11.28
C TYR A 136 7.65 6.49 -11.67
N ILE A 137 6.44 6.39 -11.12
CA ILE A 137 5.41 7.44 -11.29
C ILE A 137 5.91 8.78 -10.73
N SER A 138 6.56 8.76 -9.57
CA SER A 138 7.12 9.98 -8.96
C SER A 138 8.24 10.60 -9.79
N ALA A 139 9.06 9.79 -10.46
CA ALA A 139 10.08 10.27 -11.38
C ALA A 139 9.47 10.96 -12.61
N LEU A 140 8.41 10.38 -13.18
CA LEU A 140 7.59 11.02 -14.22
C LEU A 140 7.00 12.35 -13.70
N GLY A 141 6.38 12.35 -12.51
CA GLY A 141 5.80 13.55 -11.93
C GLY A 141 6.81 14.65 -11.60
N ALA A 142 8.05 14.31 -11.26
CA ALA A 142 9.13 15.27 -11.03
C ALA A 142 9.57 15.99 -12.31
N HIS A 143 9.50 15.30 -13.45
CA HIS A 143 9.92 15.77 -14.77
C HIS A 143 8.75 16.10 -15.71
N ARG A 144 7.54 16.19 -15.17
CA ARG A 144 6.35 16.57 -15.93
C ARG A 144 6.50 17.98 -16.51
N GLU A 145 6.41 18.05 -17.82
CA GLU A 145 6.40 19.26 -18.63
C GLU A 145 5.61 18.99 -19.90
N GLN A 146 5.18 20.02 -20.61
CA GLN A 146 4.42 19.81 -21.83
C GLN A 146 5.28 19.14 -22.88
N LEU A 147 4.84 17.98 -23.39
CA LEU A 147 5.45 17.36 -24.55
C LEU A 147 4.81 17.89 -25.82
N THR A 148 5.63 18.04 -26.85
CA THR A 148 5.20 18.48 -28.18
C THR A 148 5.25 17.37 -29.21
N ASN A 149 5.89 16.24 -28.88
CA ASN A 149 5.99 15.09 -29.77
C ASN A 149 4.72 14.24 -29.65
N PRO A 150 3.85 14.21 -30.70
CA PRO A 150 2.58 13.50 -30.65
C PRO A 150 2.75 11.98 -30.55
N GLU A 151 3.84 11.40 -31.05
CA GLU A 151 4.08 9.96 -30.97
C GLU A 151 4.39 9.52 -29.55
N ILE A 152 5.17 10.32 -28.82
CA ILE A 152 5.49 10.07 -27.40
C ILE A 152 4.25 10.27 -26.53
N LEU A 153 3.43 11.30 -26.81
CA LEU A 153 2.17 11.51 -26.10
C LEU A 153 1.22 10.34 -26.32
N ALA A 154 1.01 9.91 -27.57
CA ALA A 154 0.15 8.76 -27.86
C ALA A 154 0.67 7.47 -27.19
N PHE A 155 1.99 7.23 -27.21
CA PHE A 155 2.58 6.10 -26.49
C PHE A 155 2.31 6.17 -24.98
N LEU A 156 2.45 7.36 -24.40
CA LEU A 156 2.17 7.57 -22.98
C LEU A 156 0.69 7.34 -22.66
N ASP A 157 -0.23 7.87 -23.47
CA ASP A 157 -1.68 7.67 -23.32
C ASP A 157 -2.03 6.18 -23.33
N ASP A 158 -1.52 5.44 -24.32
CA ASP A 158 -1.74 4.00 -24.44
C ASP A 158 -1.12 3.21 -23.27
N ALA A 159 0.05 3.63 -22.80
CA ALA A 159 0.71 3.01 -21.67
C ALA A 159 -0.06 3.22 -20.35
N VAL A 160 -0.61 4.42 -20.12
CA VAL A 160 -1.45 4.70 -18.94
C VAL A 160 -2.74 3.88 -18.99
N CYS A 161 -3.39 3.79 -20.15
CA CYS A 161 -4.57 2.93 -20.33
C CYS A 161 -4.23 1.45 -20.06
N TYR A 162 -3.09 0.97 -20.58
CA TYR A 162 -2.63 -0.39 -20.32
C TYR A 162 -2.32 -0.64 -18.85
N VAL A 163 -1.72 0.32 -18.14
CA VAL A 163 -1.46 0.21 -16.70
C VAL A 163 -2.76 -0.03 -15.95
N ASP A 164 -3.79 0.76 -16.26
CA ASP A 164 -5.10 0.64 -15.61
C ASP A 164 -5.77 -0.72 -15.91
N ASP A 165 -5.78 -1.12 -17.19
CA ASP A 165 -6.26 -2.43 -17.62
C ASP A 165 -5.50 -3.56 -16.90
N ALA A 166 -4.17 -3.55 -16.92
CA ALA A 166 -3.35 -4.61 -16.35
C ALA A 166 -3.53 -4.78 -14.84
N LEU A 167 -3.79 -3.68 -14.10
CA LEU A 167 -4.01 -3.73 -12.65
C LEU A 167 -5.43 -4.16 -12.26
N HIS A 168 -6.42 -3.99 -13.14
CA HIS A 168 -7.84 -4.25 -12.84
C HIS A 168 -8.49 -5.35 -13.70
N HIS A 169 -7.74 -5.99 -14.61
CA HIS A 169 -8.31 -6.98 -15.53
C HIS A 169 -8.83 -8.25 -14.84
N GLN A 170 -9.84 -8.85 -15.45
CA GLN A 170 -10.31 -10.18 -15.06
C GLN A 170 -9.48 -11.27 -15.73
N PRO A 171 -9.46 -12.51 -15.21
CA PRO A 171 -8.74 -13.63 -15.85
C PRO A 171 -9.12 -13.86 -17.33
N ALA A 172 -10.34 -13.52 -17.74
CA ALA A 172 -10.80 -13.62 -19.12
C ALA A 172 -10.11 -12.63 -20.08
N ASP A 173 -9.54 -11.55 -19.57
CA ASP A 173 -8.88 -10.49 -20.35
C ASP A 173 -7.37 -10.73 -20.50
N GLU A 174 -6.82 -11.80 -19.93
CA GLU A 174 -5.38 -12.02 -19.82
C GLU A 174 -4.67 -12.08 -21.20
N GLU A 175 -5.31 -12.67 -22.21
CA GLU A 175 -4.78 -12.70 -23.58
C GLU A 175 -4.71 -11.28 -24.17
N ARG A 176 -5.79 -10.50 -24.05
CA ARG A 176 -5.86 -9.09 -24.50
C ARG A 176 -4.79 -8.22 -23.84
N VAL A 177 -4.59 -8.38 -22.53
CA VAL A 177 -3.57 -7.65 -21.77
C VAL A 177 -2.16 -8.03 -22.25
N ASN A 178 -1.89 -9.32 -22.49
CA ASN A 178 -0.60 -9.76 -23.01
C ASN A 178 -0.31 -9.24 -24.43
N GLU A 179 -1.32 -9.18 -25.30
CA GLU A 179 -1.18 -8.59 -26.64
C GLU A 179 -0.90 -7.08 -26.58
N ALA A 180 -1.62 -6.35 -25.71
CA ALA A 180 -1.40 -4.92 -25.49
C ALA A 180 0.02 -4.64 -24.96
N LEU A 181 0.50 -5.47 -24.03
CA LEU A 181 1.87 -5.42 -23.53
C LEU A 181 2.91 -5.61 -24.64
N ALA A 182 2.69 -6.60 -25.51
CA ALA A 182 3.58 -6.89 -26.63
C ALA A 182 3.62 -5.71 -27.63
N SER A 183 2.46 -5.15 -27.94
CA SER A 183 2.32 -3.98 -28.81
C SER A 183 3.04 -2.74 -28.24
N LEU A 184 2.86 -2.45 -26.94
CA LEU A 184 3.55 -1.34 -26.27
C LEU A 184 5.06 -1.52 -26.27
N LYS A 185 5.55 -2.73 -25.97
CA LYS A 185 6.99 -3.03 -26.04
C LYS A 185 7.55 -2.83 -27.45
N GLN A 186 6.81 -3.24 -28.48
CA GLN A 186 7.22 -3.05 -29.86
C GLN A 186 7.25 -1.56 -30.24
N ARG A 187 6.21 -0.78 -29.91
CA ARG A 187 6.21 0.67 -30.14
C ARG A 187 7.36 1.36 -29.41
N MET A 188 7.62 0.99 -28.16
CA MET A 188 8.72 1.55 -27.38
C MET A 188 10.09 1.40 -28.06
N GLN A 189 10.32 0.29 -28.80
CA GLN A 189 11.56 0.06 -29.56
C GLN A 189 11.67 0.92 -30.83
N GLN A 190 10.53 1.40 -31.35
CA GLN A 190 10.45 2.20 -32.57
C GLN A 190 10.48 3.71 -32.30
N LEU A 191 10.27 4.12 -31.04
CA LEU A 191 10.32 5.53 -30.67
C LEU A 191 11.75 6.07 -30.78
N GLU A 192 11.88 7.26 -31.38
CA GLU A 192 13.12 8.02 -31.46
C GLU A 192 13.02 9.29 -30.60
N PRO A 193 13.15 9.18 -29.27
CA PRO A 193 13.02 10.33 -28.38
C PRO A 193 14.18 11.31 -28.57
N ARG A 194 13.87 12.61 -28.55
CA ARG A 194 14.88 13.67 -28.69
C ARG A 194 15.82 13.68 -27.49
N ALA A 195 17.13 13.49 -27.74
CA ALA A 195 18.13 13.32 -26.69
C ALA A 195 18.30 14.54 -25.76
N ASP A 196 17.97 15.74 -26.24
CA ASP A 196 18.03 17.00 -25.52
C ASP A 196 16.71 17.36 -24.79
N SER A 197 15.75 16.45 -24.77
CA SER A 197 14.42 16.63 -24.17
C SER A 197 14.18 15.70 -22.96
N LYS A 198 12.99 15.77 -22.35
CA LYS A 198 12.55 14.81 -21.32
C LYS A 198 11.95 13.52 -21.90
N GLU A 199 11.75 13.43 -23.22
CA GLU A 199 11.17 12.26 -23.89
C GLU A 199 11.90 10.94 -23.54
N PRO A 200 13.26 10.87 -23.51
CA PRO A 200 13.96 9.62 -23.17
C PRO A 200 13.63 9.14 -21.75
N LEU A 201 13.50 10.07 -20.81
CA LEU A 201 13.11 9.74 -19.44
C LEU A 201 11.68 9.19 -19.40
N VAL A 202 10.74 9.82 -20.10
CA VAL A 202 9.34 9.37 -20.14
C VAL A 202 9.27 7.94 -20.66
N VAL A 203 9.89 7.68 -21.82
CA VAL A 203 9.92 6.34 -22.43
C VAL A 203 10.57 5.32 -21.48
N GLN A 204 11.68 5.67 -20.83
CA GLN A 204 12.36 4.78 -19.88
C GLN A 204 11.50 4.46 -18.65
N GLN A 205 10.91 5.47 -18.00
CA GLN A 205 10.12 5.26 -16.79
C GLN A 205 8.83 4.50 -17.09
N VAL A 206 8.18 4.77 -18.22
CA VAL A 206 7.00 4.02 -18.69
C VAL A 206 7.37 2.56 -18.98
N GLY A 207 8.49 2.31 -19.65
CA GLY A 207 8.99 0.96 -19.89
C GLY A 207 9.25 0.19 -18.59
N LEU A 208 9.81 0.86 -17.59
CA LEU A 208 10.03 0.30 -16.25
C LEU A 208 8.70 0.00 -15.53
N LEU A 209 7.71 0.90 -15.58
CA LEU A 209 6.37 0.66 -15.01
C LEU A 209 5.73 -0.58 -15.62
N ILE A 210 5.69 -0.64 -16.95
CA ILE A 210 5.08 -1.73 -17.71
C ILE A 210 5.77 -3.07 -17.41
N ALA A 211 7.08 -3.07 -17.18
CA ALA A 211 7.83 -4.28 -16.86
C ALA A 211 7.48 -4.89 -15.49
N LEU A 212 6.97 -4.10 -14.54
CA LEU A 212 6.57 -4.60 -13.21
C LEU A 212 5.18 -5.26 -13.20
N LEU A 213 4.29 -4.84 -14.10
CA LEU A 213 2.88 -5.21 -14.07
C LEU A 213 2.58 -6.72 -14.15
N PRO A 214 3.26 -7.53 -15.00
CA PRO A 214 3.00 -8.97 -15.04
C PRO A 214 3.25 -9.66 -13.69
N GLU A 215 4.30 -9.23 -12.98
CA GLU A 215 4.64 -9.80 -11.69
C GLU A 215 3.70 -9.33 -10.58
N ILE A 216 3.29 -8.06 -10.62
CA ILE A 216 2.25 -7.52 -9.73
C ILE A 216 0.94 -8.32 -9.89
N GLY A 217 0.47 -8.50 -11.12
CA GLY A 217 -0.76 -9.26 -11.41
C GLY A 217 -0.67 -10.73 -10.99
N ARG A 218 0.48 -11.37 -11.19
CA ARG A 218 0.73 -12.75 -10.72
C ARG A 218 0.61 -12.86 -9.20
N LEU A 219 1.25 -11.96 -8.46
CA LEU A 219 1.24 -11.96 -6.99
C LEU A 219 -0.13 -11.56 -6.43
N GLN A 220 -0.83 -10.62 -7.06
CA GLN A 220 -2.21 -10.25 -6.69
C GLN A 220 -3.14 -11.46 -6.73
N ARG A 221 -3.07 -12.27 -7.81
CA ARG A 221 -3.84 -13.51 -7.94
C ARG A 221 -3.45 -14.54 -6.88
N GLN A 222 -2.15 -14.70 -6.61
CA GLN A 222 -1.65 -15.59 -5.57
C GLN A 222 -2.22 -15.25 -4.18
N ILE A 223 -2.34 -13.97 -3.84
CA ILE A 223 -2.89 -13.52 -2.55
C ILE A 223 -4.41 -13.63 -2.50
N THR A 224 -5.10 -13.42 -3.63
CA THR A 224 -6.57 -13.43 -3.70
C THR A 224 -7.16 -14.85 -3.74
N GLN A 225 -6.41 -15.84 -4.25
CA GLN A 225 -6.88 -17.23 -4.40
C GLN A 225 -6.75 -18.12 -3.16
N VAL A 226 -6.19 -17.62 -2.05
CA VAL A 226 -6.03 -18.43 -0.82
C VAL A 226 -7.40 -18.63 -0.16
N PRO A 227 -7.88 -19.88 0.00
CA PRO A 227 -9.10 -20.16 0.76
C PRO A 227 -8.92 -19.65 2.19
N GLN A 228 -9.86 -18.82 2.66
CA GLN A 228 -9.92 -18.46 4.07
C GLN A 228 -10.37 -19.69 4.84
N GLU A 229 -9.44 -20.51 5.32
CA GLU A 229 -9.77 -21.54 6.30
C GLU A 229 -10.31 -20.83 7.55
N THR A 230 -11.62 -20.97 7.76
CA THR A 230 -12.30 -20.60 8.99
C THR A 230 -11.58 -21.22 10.18
N PRO A 231 -11.23 -20.47 11.24
CA PRO A 231 -10.68 -21.08 12.43
C PRO A 231 -11.74 -21.99 13.04
N VAL A 232 -11.40 -23.26 13.19
CA VAL A 232 -12.19 -24.22 13.96
C VAL A 232 -12.27 -23.69 15.39
N SER A 233 -13.48 -23.38 15.82
CA SER A 233 -13.83 -23.12 17.21
C SER A 233 -13.38 -24.30 18.08
N ALA A 234 -12.41 -24.05 18.98
CA ALA A 234 -12.03 -24.92 20.07
C ALA A 234 -12.04 -24.12 21.37
#